data_AF-A0A7W4CUZ0-F1
#
_entry.id   AF-A0A7W4CUZ0-F1
#
_cell.length_a   1.000
_cell.length_b   1.000
_cell.length_c   1.000
_cell.angle_alpha   90.00
_cell.angle_beta   90.00
_cell.angle_gamma   90.00
#
_symmetry.space_group_name_H-M   'P 1'
#
loop_
_entity.id
_entity.type
_entity.pdbx_description
1 polymer ?
#
loop_
_entity_poly.entity_id
_entity_poly.type
_entity_poly.pdbx_seq_one_letter_code
_entity_poly.pdbx_strand_id
1 'polypeptide(L)'
;ASPDPTQPGRPHDRVRLDHVDTQGVVTLRHAGRLHYIGIGRTYKGTCIKLLIQDLDITIINATTGEILRELTLDPHKDYQPIDPKKKKPEPSQ
;
A
#
# COMPACT_ATOMS: atom_id res chain seq x y z
N ALA A 1 -15.20 9.87 33.08
CA ALA A 1 -14.16 8.86 32.77
C ALA A 1 -13.13 9.53 31.87
N SER A 2 -11.92 9.74 32.37
CA SER A 2 -10.80 10.27 31.56
C SER A 2 -10.21 9.11 30.76
N PRO A 3 -9.96 9.24 29.45
CA PRO A 3 -9.28 8.19 28.70
C PRO A 3 -7.81 8.13 29.11
N ASP A 4 -7.36 6.92 29.44
CA ASP A 4 -5.98 6.60 29.82
C ASP A 4 -5.04 6.78 28.60
N PRO A 5 -3.89 7.46 28.73
CA PRO A 5 -2.98 7.70 27.60
C PRO A 5 -2.11 6.50 27.22
N THR A 6 -2.26 5.34 27.86
CA THR A 6 -1.39 4.17 27.65
C THR A 6 -2.14 2.98 27.06
N GLN A 7 -2.90 3.20 25.97
CA GLN A 7 -3.19 2.11 25.07
C GLN A 7 -1.99 1.99 24.12
N PRO A 8 -1.21 0.89 24.09
CA PRO A 8 -0.29 0.67 22.97
C PRO A 8 -1.12 0.80 21.70
N GLY A 9 -0.74 1.78 20.86
CA GLY A 9 -1.54 2.26 19.75
C GLY A 9 -2.07 1.07 18.97
N ARG A 10 -3.40 0.95 18.87
CA ARG A 10 -3.97 -0.12 18.05
C ARG A 10 -3.33 -0.01 16.66
N PRO A 11 -2.89 -1.12 16.06
CA PRO A 11 -2.44 -1.09 14.68
C PRO A 11 -3.52 -0.41 13.84
N HIS A 12 -3.10 0.59 13.06
CA HIS A 12 -4.02 1.36 12.24
C HIS A 12 -4.35 0.56 10.99
N ASP A 13 -5.27 -0.38 11.13
CA ASP A 13 -5.76 -1.22 10.04
C ASP A 13 -6.75 -0.43 9.18
N ARG A 14 -6.45 -0.31 7.88
CA ARG A 14 -7.35 0.33 6.92
C ARG A 14 -7.39 -0.41 5.60
N VAL A 15 -8.59 -0.69 5.12
CA VAL A 15 -8.83 -1.18 3.77
C VAL A 15 -9.41 -0.05 2.92
N ARG A 16 -8.86 0.18 1.74
CA ARG A 16 -9.38 1.16 0.76
C ARG A 16 -9.58 0.49 -0.59
N LEU A 17 -10.66 0.83 -1.26
CA LEU A 17 -10.82 0.56 -2.69
C LEU A 17 -10.34 1.79 -3.46
N ASP A 18 -9.47 1.59 -4.43
CA ASP A 18 -8.85 2.66 -5.20
C ASP A 18 -8.66 2.25 -6.67
N HIS A 19 -8.24 3.20 -7.50
CA HIS A 19 -7.88 2.94 -8.89
C HIS A 19 -6.45 3.38 -9.15
N VAL A 20 -5.68 2.54 -9.85
CA VAL A 20 -4.35 2.92 -10.30
C VAL A 20 -4.48 4.05 -11.32
N ASP A 21 -3.75 5.14 -11.09
CA ASP A 21 -3.81 6.30 -11.97
C ASP A 21 -3.13 6.06 -13.34
N THR A 22 -3.12 7.10 -14.18
CA THR A 22 -2.51 7.02 -15.50
C THR A 22 -1.00 6.83 -15.51
N GLN A 23 -0.31 7.21 -14.42
CA GLN A 23 1.13 7.05 -14.25
C GLN A 23 1.50 5.71 -13.62
N GLY A 24 0.51 4.90 -13.24
CA GLY A 24 0.73 3.63 -12.58
C GLY A 24 1.01 3.77 -11.09
N VAL A 25 0.48 4.82 -10.45
CA VAL A 25 0.67 5.09 -9.02
C VAL A 25 -0.68 5.18 -8.30
N VAL A 26 -0.65 5.05 -6.97
CA VAL A 26 -1.74 5.40 -6.07
C VAL A 26 -1.25 6.28 -4.94
N THR A 27 -2.17 7.02 -4.32
CA THR A 27 -1.83 7.95 -3.24
C THR A 27 -2.38 7.52 -1.89
N LEU A 28 -1.54 7.61 -0.88
CA LEU A 28 -1.85 7.30 0.50
C LEU A 28 -1.48 8.47 1.39
N ARG A 29 -2.45 8.97 2.18
CA ARG A 29 -2.15 9.90 3.27
C ARG A 29 -1.82 9.15 4.55
N HIS A 30 -0.66 9.44 5.13
CA HIS A 30 -0.20 8.93 6.42
C HIS A 30 0.34 10.10 7.26
N ALA A 31 -0.10 10.23 8.51
CA ALA A 31 0.28 11.33 9.41
C ALA A 31 0.24 12.74 8.78
N GLY A 32 -0.77 13.02 7.95
CA GLY A 32 -0.95 14.30 7.26
C GLY A 32 -0.11 14.51 5.99
N ARG A 33 0.84 13.61 5.69
CA ARG A 33 1.67 13.63 4.47
C ARG A 33 1.08 12.75 3.38
N LEU A 34 1.27 13.15 2.13
CA LEU A 34 0.80 12.43 0.95
C LEU A 34 1.96 11.63 0.36
N HIS A 35 1.77 10.32 0.24
CA HIS A 35 2.74 9.41 -0.36
C HIS A 35 2.21 8.82 -1.65
N TYR A 36 3.05 8.78 -2.68
CA TYR A 36 2.82 8.17 -3.97
C TYR A 36 3.46 6.78 -3.98
N ILE A 37 2.66 5.77 -4.29
CA ILE A 37 3.11 4.39 -4.33
C ILE A 37 3.07 3.92 -5.77
N GLY A 38 4.24 3.61 -6.34
CA GLY A 38 4.32 3.04 -7.68
C GLY A 38 3.79 1.61 -7.72
N ILE A 39 2.98 1.25 -8.71
CA ILE A 39 2.54 -0.13 -8.94
C ILE A 39 3.01 -0.56 -10.32
N GLY A 40 2.97 0.37 -11.28
CA GLY A 40 3.46 0.19 -12.64
C GLY A 40 2.39 0.59 -13.65
N ARG A 41 2.82 1.17 -14.77
CA ARG A 41 1.91 1.64 -15.82
C ARG A 41 1.08 0.51 -16.45
N THR A 42 1.55 -0.73 -16.38
CA THR A 42 0.82 -1.92 -16.82
C THR A 42 -0.52 -2.08 -16.09
N TYR A 43 -0.62 -1.61 -14.85
CA TYR A 43 -1.83 -1.71 -14.03
C TYR A 43 -2.71 -0.45 -14.08
N LYS A 44 -2.42 0.51 -14.97
CA LYS A 44 -3.24 1.73 -15.14
C LYS A 44 -4.73 1.40 -15.26
N GLY A 45 -5.56 2.11 -14.49
CA GLY A 45 -7.01 1.93 -14.49
C GLY A 45 -7.50 0.67 -13.79
N THR A 46 -6.61 -0.15 -13.21
CA THR A 46 -7.00 -1.36 -12.48
C THR A 46 -7.67 -0.97 -11.17
N CYS A 47 -8.82 -1.58 -10.86
CA CYS A 47 -9.45 -1.53 -9.54
C CYS A 47 -8.59 -2.31 -8.55
N ILE A 48 -8.20 -1.68 -7.44
CA ILE A 48 -7.37 -2.30 -6.42
C ILE A 48 -7.94 -2.15 -5.02
N LYS A 49 -7.59 -3.07 -4.13
CA LYS A 49 -7.76 -2.91 -2.68
C LYS A 49 -6.38 -2.67 -2.06
N LEU A 50 -6.24 -1.59 -1.30
CA LEU A 50 -5.08 -1.32 -0.47
C LEU A 50 -5.40 -1.80 0.94
N LEU A 51 -4.66 -2.80 1.40
CA LEU A 51 -4.64 -3.27 2.78
C LEU A 51 -3.49 -2.56 3.47
N ILE A 52 -3.78 -1.76 4.48
CA ILE A 52 -2.80 -0.94 5.20
C ILE A 52 -2.83 -1.39 6.66
N GLN A 53 -1.69 -1.82 7.17
CA GLN A 53 -1.46 -2.17 8.56
C GLN A 53 -0.29 -1.30 9.03
N ASP A 54 -0.60 -0.14 9.62
CA ASP A 54 0.37 0.91 9.92
C ASP A 54 1.17 1.35 8.68
N LEU A 55 2.44 0.94 8.57
CA LEU A 55 3.31 1.24 7.43
C LEU A 55 3.33 0.09 6.42
N ASP A 56 2.89 -1.11 6.78
CA ASP A 56 2.88 -2.25 5.87
C ASP A 56 1.64 -2.20 4.96
N ILE A 57 1.90 -2.25 3.65
CA ILE A 57 0.89 -2.03 2.62
C ILE A 57 0.93 -3.20 1.64
N THR A 58 -0.21 -3.87 1.51
CA THR A 58 -0.46 -4.88 0.48
C THR A 58 -1.50 -4.34 -0.50
N ILE A 59 -1.15 -4.38 -1.78
CA ILE A 59 -1.99 -3.93 -2.88
C ILE A 59 -2.43 -5.14 -3.67
N ILE A 60 -3.73 -5.37 -3.73
CA ILE A 60 -4.33 -6.49 -4.47
C ILE A 60 -5.26 -6.00 -5.56
N ASN A 61 -5.37 -6.76 -6.65
CA ASN A 61 -6.41 -6.56 -7.65
C ASN A 61 -7.77 -6.80 -6.99
N ALA A 62 -8.68 -5.83 -7.09
CA ALA A 62 -9.98 -5.90 -6.41
C ALA A 62 -10.88 -7.00 -6.97
N THR A 63 -10.68 -7.37 -8.25
CA THR A 63 -11.46 -8.35 -9.00
C THR A 63 -10.88 -9.74 -8.91
N THR A 64 -9.57 -9.91 -9.18
CA THR A 64 -8.93 -11.24 -9.20
C THR A 64 -8.43 -11.68 -7.84
N GLY A 65 -8.22 -10.75 -6.90
CA GLY A 65 -7.60 -11.03 -5.60
C GLY A 65 -6.08 -11.21 -5.67
N GLU A 66 -5.47 -11.08 -6.84
CA GLU A 66 -4.02 -11.23 -7.00
C GLU A 66 -3.25 -10.10 -6.32
N ILE A 67 -2.15 -10.44 -5.65
CA ILE A 67 -1.25 -9.47 -5.06
C ILE A 67 -0.45 -8.80 -6.17
N LEU A 68 -0.61 -7.48 -6.29
CA LEU A 68 0.11 -6.66 -7.26
C LEU A 68 1.41 -6.10 -6.68
N ARG A 69 1.40 -5.72 -5.40
CA ARG A 69 2.58 -5.19 -4.71
C ARG A 69 2.47 -5.32 -3.20
N GLU A 70 3.59 -5.59 -2.56
CA GLU A 70 3.78 -5.49 -1.11
C GLU A 70 4.97 -4.58 -0.80
N LEU A 71 4.77 -3.63 0.10
CA LEU A 71 5.79 -2.69 0.54
C LEU A 71 5.57 -2.26 1.99
N THR A 72 6.64 -1.84 2.65
CA THR A 72 6.57 -1.00 3.86
C THR A 72 6.77 0.45 3.44
N LEU A 73 5.86 1.32 3.86
CA LEU A 73 5.87 2.75 3.57
C LEU A 73 7.05 3.41 4.28
N ASP A 74 7.94 4.05 3.53
CA ASP A 74 8.96 4.93 4.09
C ASP A 74 8.33 6.32 4.36
N PRO A 75 8.06 6.70 5.62
CA PRO A 75 7.36 7.95 5.95
C PRO A 75 8.19 9.21 5.65
N HIS A 76 9.49 9.06 5.34
CA HIS A 76 10.38 10.16 4.98
C HIS A 76 10.44 10.39 3.47
N LYS A 77 9.82 9.52 2.66
CA LYS A 77 9.77 9.64 1.20
C LYS A 77 8.35 9.86 0.71
N ASP A 78 8.19 10.90 -0.10
CA ASP A 78 6.93 11.18 -0.78
C ASP A 78 6.66 10.15 -1.89
N TYR A 79 7.71 9.59 -2.52
CA TYR A 79 7.57 8.61 -3.60
C TYR A 79 8.18 7.25 -3.22
N GLN A 80 7.38 6.19 -3.36
CA GLN A 80 7.76 4.79 -3.14
C GLN A 80 7.96 4.10 -4.50
N PRO A 81 9.19 4.07 -5.04
CA PRO A 81 9.47 3.50 -6.35
C PRO A 81 9.16 2.01 -6.37
N ILE A 82 8.85 1.47 -7.55
CA ILE A 82 8.71 0.02 -7.71
C ILE A 82 10.10 -0.58 -7.63
N ASP A 83 10.34 -1.49 -6.68
CA ASP A 83 11.60 -2.20 -6.59
C ASP A 83 11.78 -3.07 -7.84
N PRO A 84 12.79 -2.81 -8.69
CA PRO A 84 13.02 -3.60 -9.90
C PRO A 84 13.43 -5.05 -9.60
N LYS A 85 13.67 -5.39 -8.33
CA LYS A 85 14.20 -6.69 -7.88
C LYS A 85 13.15 -7.73 -7.47
N LYS A 86 11.86 -7.39 -7.30
CA LYS A 86 10.82 -8.40 -7.05
C LYS A 86 10.27 -8.96 -8.36
N LYS A 87 11.13 -9.63 -9.15
CA LYS A 87 10.66 -10.61 -10.13
C LYS A 87 10.81 -11.99 -9.47
N LYS A 88 9.69 -12.71 -9.43
CA LYS A 88 9.49 -14.12 -9.01
C LYS A 88 9.26 -14.34 -7.50
N PRO A 89 8.09 -14.85 -7.08
CA PRO A 89 8.12 -15.85 -6.03
C PRO A 89 8.91 -17.03 -6.59
N GLU A 90 10.09 -17.29 -6.05
CA GLU A 90 10.68 -18.62 -6.16
C GLU A 90 9.62 -19.62 -5.64
N PRO A 91 9.22 -20.64 -6.43
CA PRO A 91 8.43 -21.72 -5.87
C PRO A 91 9.35 -22.44 -4.89
N SER A 92 9.20 -22.15 -3.58
CA SER A 92 9.76 -23.06 -2.58
C SER A 92 9.03 -24.38 -2.73
N GLN A 93 9.83 -25.39 -3.09
CA GLN A 93 9.51 -26.81 -3.03
C GLN A 93 8.95 -27.19 -1.66
#